data_AF-X6PD20-F1
#
_entry.id   AF-X6PD20-F1
#
_cell.length_a   1.000
_cell.length_b   1.000
_cell.length_c   1.000
_cell.angle_alpha   90.00
_cell.angle_beta   90.00
_cell.angle_gamma   90.00
#
_symmetry.space_group_name_H-M   'P 1'
#
loop_
_entity.id
_entity.type
_entity.pdbx_description
1 polymer ?
#
loop_
_entity_poly.entity_id
_entity_poly.type
_entity_poly.pdbx_seq_one_letter_code
_entity_poly.pdbx_strand_id
1 'polypeptide(L)'
;MQTETTKEDLKSETIPISFDQQCFDKNWILQTNQSGGINHAICLICKQVANNALESHCPQHEDMKEALVVGEYCLQQYLKSNSNSCPVQSHKNPIFLKSRVAQQHISDLIVVCPLQYGNDQRGEITERSKICNFKGKMKELLDHLHKSCPLKLLDCWFKPFGCNHVCFKQELNEHLISNIEYHFQLVIKFIQTIIEKLFKSQKDFQLSNFPMVFFFIYIFFPFQMIISEIDKLKKNTQSKDNEVQIPQKGLKQELIKNHEEIEVMKKLIKLLEEKNTIATQELINQENKEEKENDNVYFSPFRQFSTISFDSFQSSKLINTFTGHTDI
;
A
#
# COMPACT_ATOMS: atom_id res chain seq x y z
N MET A 1 -11.72 -14.39 -44.17
CA MET A 1 -10.39 -14.48 -43.53
C MET A 1 -10.10 -13.16 -42.84
N GLN A 2 -10.65 -12.96 -41.65
CA GLN A 2 -10.25 -11.95 -40.68
C GLN A 2 -10.34 -12.65 -39.33
N THR A 3 -9.21 -12.71 -38.64
CA THR A 3 -8.97 -13.43 -37.39
C THR A 3 -9.36 -12.53 -36.23
N GLU A 4 -10.45 -12.88 -35.54
CA GLU A 4 -10.71 -12.36 -34.19
C GLU A 4 -9.85 -13.15 -33.21
N THR A 5 -8.84 -12.49 -32.65
CA THR A 5 -8.04 -12.98 -31.53
C THR A 5 -8.89 -13.00 -30.27
N THR A 6 -9.36 -14.18 -29.88
CA THR A 6 -9.93 -14.46 -28.56
C THR A 6 -8.85 -14.29 -27.50
N LYS A 7 -9.00 -13.29 -26.62
CA LYS A 7 -8.23 -13.21 -25.36
C LYS A 7 -8.70 -14.35 -24.47
N GLU A 8 -7.78 -15.25 -24.13
CA GLU A 8 -8.01 -16.40 -23.27
C GLU A 8 -8.52 -15.96 -21.89
N ASP A 9 -9.66 -16.53 -21.49
CA ASP A 9 -10.21 -16.43 -20.15
C ASP A 9 -9.26 -17.11 -19.15
N LEU A 10 -8.45 -16.32 -18.47
CA LEU A 10 -7.70 -16.70 -17.28
C LEU A 10 -8.67 -17.01 -16.13
N LYS A 11 -9.32 -18.17 -16.17
CA LYS A 11 -9.94 -18.80 -14.99
C LYS A 11 -8.84 -19.44 -14.14
N SER A 12 -8.00 -18.58 -13.55
CA SER A 12 -7.18 -18.99 -12.42
C SER A 12 -8.08 -19.02 -11.20
N GLU A 13 -8.52 -20.22 -10.81
CA GLU A 13 -9.24 -20.49 -9.57
C GLU A 13 -8.29 -20.20 -8.40
N THR A 14 -8.14 -18.91 -8.11
CA THR A 14 -7.23 -18.39 -7.10
C THR A 14 -7.97 -18.55 -5.77
N ILE A 15 -7.62 -19.58 -5.01
CA ILE A 15 -8.19 -19.79 -3.66
C ILE A 15 -7.91 -18.51 -2.86
N PRO A 16 -8.94 -17.78 -2.39
CA PRO A 16 -8.73 -16.61 -1.55
C PRO A 16 -7.99 -17.07 -0.30
N ILE A 17 -6.81 -16.50 -0.06
CA ILE A 17 -5.99 -16.82 1.10
C ILE A 17 -6.81 -16.42 2.34
N SER A 18 -7.36 -17.42 3.02
CA SER A 18 -8.10 -17.22 4.27
C SER A 18 -7.10 -17.01 5.40
N PHE A 19 -6.83 -15.74 5.71
CA PHE A 19 -6.00 -15.34 6.86
C PHE A 19 -6.65 -15.63 8.20
N ASP A 20 -7.96 -15.89 8.20
CA ASP A 20 -8.75 -15.86 9.42
C ASP A 20 -8.65 -17.15 10.25
N GLN A 21 -8.07 -18.22 9.69
CA GLN A 21 -8.16 -19.54 10.33
C GLN A 21 -6.86 -20.35 10.35
N GLN A 22 -5.90 -20.12 9.47
CA GLN A 22 -4.71 -20.98 9.39
C GLN A 22 -3.45 -20.29 9.91
N CYS A 23 -2.50 -21.08 10.38
CA CYS A 23 -1.14 -20.61 10.65
C CYS A 23 -0.48 -20.16 9.34
N PHE A 24 0.44 -19.21 9.43
CA PHE A 24 1.09 -18.61 8.27
C PHE A 24 2.20 -19.51 7.71
N ASP A 25 2.27 -19.62 6.39
CA ASP A 25 3.29 -20.39 5.71
C ASP A 25 4.71 -19.96 6.14
N LYS A 26 5.47 -20.91 6.68
CA LYS A 26 6.81 -20.67 7.20
C LYS A 26 7.78 -20.21 6.12
N ASN A 27 7.70 -20.76 4.90
CA ASN A 27 8.59 -20.42 3.79
C ASN A 27 8.33 -19.01 3.28
N TRP A 28 7.07 -18.56 3.32
CA TRP A 28 6.70 -17.18 3.04
C TRP A 28 7.32 -16.21 4.05
N ILE A 29 7.20 -16.49 5.35
CA ILE A 29 7.82 -15.64 6.40
C ILE A 29 9.35 -15.61 6.29
N LEU A 30 9.97 -16.75 5.98
CA LEU A 30 11.44 -16.85 5.83
C LEU A 30 12.00 -16.06 4.65
N GLN A 31 11.18 -15.57 3.71
CA GLN A 31 11.65 -14.68 2.63
C GLN A 31 12.26 -13.38 3.16
N THR A 32 11.86 -12.94 4.35
CA THR A 32 12.25 -11.63 4.91
C THR A 32 12.75 -11.67 6.35
N ASN A 33 12.71 -12.84 6.99
CA ASN A 33 13.13 -13.03 8.38
C ASN A 33 14.15 -14.17 8.47
N GLN A 34 15.06 -14.06 9.44
CA GLN A 34 16.01 -15.13 9.75
C GLN A 34 15.30 -16.32 10.40
N SER A 35 15.77 -17.54 10.12
CA SER A 35 15.20 -18.77 10.67
C SER A 35 15.20 -18.81 12.20
N GLY A 36 16.29 -18.38 12.83
CA GLY A 36 16.38 -18.27 14.30
C GLY A 36 15.37 -17.29 14.89
N GLY A 37 15.07 -16.20 14.15
CA GLY A 37 14.15 -15.15 14.58
C GLY A 37 12.69 -15.59 14.64
N ILE A 38 12.29 -16.71 14.03
CA ILE A 38 10.89 -17.16 14.03
C ILE A 38 10.64 -18.41 14.88
N ASN A 39 11.68 -18.99 15.50
CA ASN A 39 11.58 -20.27 16.22
C ASN A 39 10.52 -20.23 17.34
N HIS A 40 10.47 -19.13 18.10
CA HIS A 40 9.49 -18.93 19.18
C HIS A 40 8.08 -18.59 18.68
N ALA A 41 7.86 -18.56 17.36
CA ALA A 41 6.57 -18.33 16.75
C ALA A 41 6.03 -19.58 16.02
N ILE A 42 6.75 -20.70 16.04
CA ILE A 42 6.33 -21.91 15.32
C ILE A 42 5.24 -22.66 16.09
N CYS A 43 4.13 -22.92 15.42
CA CYS A 43 3.05 -23.75 15.92
C CYS A 43 3.52 -25.21 16.08
N LEU A 44 3.41 -25.76 17.30
CA LEU A 44 3.82 -27.14 17.59
C LEU A 44 3.05 -28.20 16.78
N ILE A 45 1.83 -27.90 16.36
CA ILE A 45 0.94 -28.85 15.67
C ILE A 45 1.26 -28.92 14.17
N CYS A 46 1.16 -27.80 13.45
CA CYS A 46 1.31 -27.77 11.99
C CYS A 46 2.72 -27.37 11.51
N LYS A 47 3.62 -27.00 12.43
CA LYS A 47 5.00 -26.56 12.16
C LYS A 47 5.13 -25.30 11.28
N GLN A 48 4.03 -24.57 11.11
CA GLN A 48 3.96 -23.26 10.46
C GLN A 48 4.08 -22.13 11.49
N VAL A 49 4.16 -20.86 11.06
CA VAL A 49 4.18 -19.71 11.98
C VAL A 49 2.78 -19.52 12.57
N ALA A 50 2.66 -19.54 13.89
CA ALA A 50 1.38 -19.52 14.59
C ALA A 50 0.55 -18.27 14.24
N ASN A 51 -0.73 -18.47 13.94
CA ASN A 51 -1.72 -17.41 13.84
C ASN A 51 -2.56 -17.42 15.13
N ASN A 52 -2.84 -16.24 15.70
CA ASN A 52 -3.43 -16.08 17.02
C ASN A 52 -2.74 -16.97 18.07
N ALA A 53 -1.43 -16.78 18.23
CA ALA A 53 -0.58 -17.64 19.06
C ALA A 53 -1.09 -17.77 20.51
N LEU A 54 -1.11 -19.01 20.99
CA LEU A 54 -1.34 -19.41 22.37
C LEU A 54 -0.12 -20.15 22.89
N GLU A 55 0.11 -20.09 24.20
CA GLU A 55 1.24 -20.72 24.86
C GLU A 55 0.77 -21.69 25.94
N SER A 56 1.42 -22.86 26.00
CA SER A 56 1.09 -23.88 27.00
C SER A 56 1.50 -23.41 28.40
N HIS A 57 0.61 -23.59 29.36
CA HIS A 57 0.83 -23.35 30.79
C HIS A 57 0.52 -24.62 31.59
N CYS A 58 0.74 -25.79 30.98
CA CYS A 58 0.57 -27.07 31.64
C CYS A 58 1.69 -27.28 32.67
N PRO A 59 1.40 -27.60 33.95
CA PRO A 59 2.44 -27.88 34.96
C PRO A 59 3.40 -29.00 34.55
N GLN A 60 2.92 -29.94 33.72
CA GLN A 60 3.73 -31.04 33.16
C GLN A 60 4.87 -30.55 32.25
N HIS A 61 4.88 -29.28 31.87
CA HIS A 61 5.84 -28.68 30.93
C HIS A 61 6.54 -27.44 31.51
N GLU A 62 6.43 -27.20 32.82
CA GLU A 62 7.00 -26.02 33.48
C GLU A 62 8.54 -25.98 33.40
N ASP A 63 9.19 -27.15 33.42
CA ASP A 63 10.64 -27.28 33.31
C ASP A 63 11.17 -27.12 31.87
N MET A 64 10.30 -27.01 30.86
CA MET A 64 10.73 -26.83 29.49
C MET A 64 11.25 -25.41 29.28
N LYS A 65 12.51 -25.28 28.86
CA LYS A 65 13.16 -23.98 28.63
C LYS A 65 12.56 -23.17 27.48
N GLU A 66 11.84 -23.83 26.58
CA GLU A 66 11.30 -23.22 25.36
C GLU A 66 9.79 -23.01 25.46
N ALA A 67 9.35 -21.82 25.03
CA ALA A 67 7.93 -21.49 24.93
C ALA A 67 7.20 -22.43 23.96
N LEU A 68 6.16 -23.10 24.44
CA LEU A 68 5.36 -24.06 23.69
C LEU A 68 4.19 -23.36 22.99
N VAL A 69 4.43 -22.87 21.77
CA VAL A 69 3.47 -22.07 21.02
C VAL A 69 2.59 -22.91 20.08
N VAL A 70 1.29 -22.64 20.07
CA VAL A 70 0.31 -23.23 19.14
C VAL A 70 -0.56 -22.15 18.52
N GLY A 71 -0.97 -22.33 17.26
CA GLY A 71 -2.01 -21.49 16.66
C GLY A 71 -3.38 -21.85 17.22
N GLU A 72 -4.21 -20.85 17.52
CA GLU A 72 -5.52 -21.03 18.16
C GLU A 72 -6.42 -22.02 17.40
N TYR A 73 -6.56 -21.84 16.08
CA TYR A 73 -7.35 -22.74 15.26
C TYR A 73 -6.79 -24.16 15.22
N CYS A 74 -5.47 -24.32 15.08
CA CYS A 74 -4.83 -25.63 15.10
C CYS A 74 -5.09 -26.36 16.42
N LEU A 75 -5.00 -25.65 17.55
CA LEU A 75 -5.32 -26.21 18.86
C LEU A 75 -6.80 -26.62 18.94
N GLN A 76 -7.73 -25.77 18.51
CA GLN A 76 -9.16 -26.09 18.52
C GLN A 76 -9.48 -27.36 17.72
N GLN A 77 -8.89 -27.52 16.53
CA GLN A 77 -9.08 -28.73 15.72
C GLN A 77 -8.44 -29.95 16.38
N TYR A 78 -7.22 -29.81 16.91
CA TYR A 78 -6.53 -30.89 17.58
C TYR A 78 -7.30 -31.42 18.80
N LEU A 79 -7.78 -30.53 19.67
CA LEU A 79 -8.50 -30.94 20.89
C LEU A 79 -9.81 -31.68 20.56
N LYS A 80 -10.55 -31.24 19.53
CA LYS A 80 -11.75 -31.92 19.03
C LYS A 80 -11.46 -33.35 18.57
N SER A 81 -10.35 -33.56 17.89
CA SER A 81 -9.98 -34.88 17.35
C SER A 81 -9.26 -35.79 18.34
N ASN A 82 -8.71 -35.25 19.43
CA ASN A 82 -7.82 -35.99 20.35
C ASN A 82 -8.33 -35.99 21.80
N SER A 83 -9.65 -36.01 21.99
CA SER A 83 -10.29 -36.14 23.32
C SER A 83 -9.80 -35.10 24.34
N ASN A 84 -9.58 -33.86 23.88
CA ASN A 84 -9.00 -32.77 24.68
C ASN A 84 -7.65 -33.09 25.35
N SER A 85 -6.84 -33.95 24.73
CA SER A 85 -5.49 -34.26 25.20
C SER A 85 -4.48 -33.18 24.76
N CYS A 86 -3.45 -32.94 25.56
CA CYS A 86 -2.40 -31.98 25.25
C CYS A 86 -1.57 -32.39 24.00
N PRO A 87 -1.30 -31.47 23.05
CA PRO A 87 -0.48 -31.73 21.87
C PRO A 87 0.99 -32.09 22.14
N VAL A 88 1.50 -31.83 23.35
CA VAL A 88 2.92 -32.03 23.72
C VAL A 88 3.13 -33.42 24.31
N GLN A 89 2.32 -33.79 25.31
CA GLN A 89 2.32 -35.10 25.95
C GLN A 89 0.91 -35.45 26.41
N SER A 90 0.50 -36.71 26.30
CA SER A 90 -0.87 -37.11 26.65
C SER A 90 -1.20 -36.88 28.13
N HIS A 91 -1.99 -35.84 28.39
CA HIS A 91 -2.62 -35.56 29.68
C HIS A 91 -3.93 -34.80 29.46
N LYS A 92 -4.85 -34.90 30.43
CA LYS A 92 -6.16 -34.24 30.36
C LYS A 92 -6.07 -32.76 30.72
N ASN A 93 -7.05 -31.99 30.26
CA ASN A 93 -7.28 -30.58 30.59
C ASN A 93 -6.04 -29.68 30.36
N PRO A 94 -5.49 -29.65 29.13
CA PRO A 94 -4.37 -28.76 28.85
C PRO A 94 -4.76 -27.30 29.01
N ILE A 95 -3.83 -26.50 29.53
CA ILE A 95 -4.01 -25.07 29.75
C ILE A 95 -3.22 -24.33 28.68
N PHE A 96 -3.92 -23.53 27.88
CA PHE A 96 -3.33 -22.68 26.87
C PHE A 96 -3.85 -21.25 27.07
N LEU A 97 -2.94 -20.30 27.16
CA LEU A 97 -3.26 -18.88 27.35
C LEU A 97 -2.77 -18.06 26.17
N LYS A 98 -3.44 -16.93 25.90
CA LYS A 98 -2.98 -15.97 24.88
C LYS A 98 -1.64 -15.38 25.30
N SER A 99 -0.60 -15.65 24.51
CA SER A 99 0.73 -15.09 24.75
C SER A 99 0.86 -13.76 24.02
N ARG A 100 0.77 -12.66 24.77
CA ARG A 100 0.95 -11.31 24.21
C ARG A 100 2.34 -11.14 23.61
N VAL A 101 3.36 -11.76 24.21
CA VAL A 101 4.74 -11.72 23.74
C VAL A 101 4.86 -12.42 22.38
N ALA A 102 4.35 -13.65 22.25
CA ALA A 102 4.37 -14.37 20.98
C ALA A 102 3.57 -13.65 19.90
N GLN A 103 2.37 -13.17 20.23
CA GLN A 103 1.52 -12.44 19.28
C GLN A 103 2.15 -11.12 18.83
N GLN A 104 2.76 -10.36 19.74
CA GLN A 104 3.47 -9.13 19.39
C GLN A 104 4.68 -9.43 18.48
N HIS A 105 5.45 -10.46 18.82
CA HIS A 105 6.58 -10.88 18.01
C HIS A 105 6.14 -11.26 16.58
N ILE A 106 5.09 -12.09 16.44
CA ILE A 106 4.50 -12.46 15.15
C ILE A 106 4.00 -11.22 14.40
N SER A 107 3.37 -10.28 15.11
CA SER A 107 2.82 -9.04 14.55
C SER A 107 3.88 -8.09 13.99
N ASP A 108 5.09 -8.13 14.55
CA ASP A 108 6.23 -7.31 14.13
C ASP A 108 7.14 -8.00 13.10
N LEU A 109 6.88 -9.27 12.74
CA LEU A 109 7.57 -9.93 11.62
C LEU A 109 7.40 -9.13 10.34
N ILE A 110 8.48 -8.95 9.60
CA ILE A 110 8.42 -8.32 8.28
C ILE A 110 7.89 -9.36 7.30
N VAL A 111 7.01 -8.98 6.39
CA VAL A 111 6.46 -9.89 5.38
C VAL A 111 6.33 -9.17 4.05
N VAL A 112 6.41 -9.93 2.96
CA VAL A 112 6.02 -9.47 1.62
C VAL A 112 4.55 -9.75 1.38
N CYS A 113 3.95 -9.10 0.38
CA CYS A 113 2.58 -9.39 0.00
C CYS A 113 2.38 -10.90 -0.29
N PRO A 114 1.44 -11.59 0.37
CA PRO A 114 1.20 -13.02 0.17
C PRO A 114 0.63 -13.33 -1.22
N LEU A 115 -0.11 -12.40 -1.83
CA LEU A 115 -0.58 -12.51 -3.21
C LEU A 115 0.60 -12.43 -4.21
N GLN A 116 1.63 -11.65 -3.90
CA GLN A 116 2.86 -11.60 -4.68
C GLN A 116 3.64 -12.92 -4.53
N TYR A 117 3.83 -13.38 -3.30
CA TYR A 117 4.51 -14.66 -3.00
C TYR A 117 3.86 -15.86 -3.72
N GLY A 118 2.53 -15.93 -3.72
CA GLY A 118 1.80 -17.00 -4.39
C GLY A 118 1.93 -17.00 -5.91
N ASN A 119 2.19 -15.84 -6.54
CA ASN A 119 2.45 -15.75 -7.98
C ASN A 119 3.89 -16.16 -8.30
N ASP A 120 4.85 -15.73 -7.49
CA ASP A 120 6.27 -16.07 -7.67
C ASP A 120 6.50 -17.59 -7.60
N GLN A 121 5.77 -18.30 -6.73
CA GLN A 121 5.84 -19.77 -6.65
C GLN A 121 5.37 -20.50 -7.92
N ARG A 122 4.43 -19.91 -8.69
CA ARG A 122 3.86 -20.57 -9.88
C ARG A 122 4.73 -20.41 -11.13
N GLY A 123 5.84 -19.67 -11.06
CA GLY A 123 6.66 -19.36 -12.22
C GLY A 123 5.99 -18.40 -13.21
N GLU A 124 4.79 -17.89 -12.90
CA GLU A 124 4.15 -16.79 -13.61
C GLU A 124 4.79 -15.47 -13.16
N ILE A 125 6.06 -15.28 -13.52
CA ILE A 125 6.70 -13.96 -13.48
C ILE A 125 6.12 -13.15 -14.65
N THR A 126 4.85 -12.81 -14.54
CA THR A 126 4.24 -11.80 -15.39
C THR A 126 4.71 -10.43 -14.88
N GLU A 127 4.77 -9.42 -15.76
CA GLU A 127 4.99 -8.02 -15.33
C GLU A 127 4.03 -7.60 -14.20
N ARG A 128 2.88 -8.29 -14.11
CA ARG A 128 1.85 -8.10 -13.08
C ARG A 128 2.30 -8.45 -11.66
N SER A 129 3.17 -9.43 -11.46
CA SER A 129 3.69 -9.77 -10.11
C SER A 129 4.55 -8.63 -9.53
N LYS A 130 5.10 -7.75 -10.37
CA LYS A 130 5.88 -6.58 -9.95
C LYS A 130 5.03 -5.39 -9.50
N ILE A 131 3.69 -5.45 -9.65
CA ILE A 131 2.82 -4.30 -9.34
C ILE A 131 2.70 -4.09 -7.83
N CYS A 132 2.78 -5.15 -7.03
CA CYS A 132 2.85 -5.02 -5.57
C CYS A 132 4.29 -5.05 -5.10
N ASN A 133 4.67 -4.08 -4.27
CA ASN A 133 5.99 -4.00 -3.64
C ASN A 133 5.87 -3.93 -2.10
N PHE A 134 4.74 -4.36 -1.55
CA PHE A 134 4.51 -4.30 -0.11
C PHE A 134 5.53 -5.17 0.62
N LYS A 135 6.28 -4.52 1.51
CA LYS A 135 7.17 -5.13 2.49
C LYS A 135 7.02 -4.35 3.79
N GLY A 136 6.32 -4.93 4.75
CA GLY A 136 5.93 -4.24 5.99
C GLY A 136 5.71 -5.22 7.12
N LYS A 137 5.22 -4.74 8.26
CA LYS A 137 4.94 -5.61 9.41
C LYS A 137 3.70 -6.47 9.16
N MET A 138 3.67 -7.68 9.73
CA MET A 138 2.51 -8.58 9.64
C MET A 138 1.19 -7.90 10.05
N LYS A 139 1.20 -7.07 11.09
CA LYS A 139 0.00 -6.34 11.54
C LYS A 139 -0.54 -5.32 10.52
N GLU A 140 0.31 -4.82 9.64
CA GLU A 140 -0.07 -3.86 8.58
C GLU A 140 -0.60 -4.57 7.33
N LEU A 141 -0.40 -5.90 7.24
CA LEU A 141 -0.72 -6.67 6.06
C LEU A 141 -2.22 -6.69 5.74
N LEU A 142 -3.08 -6.84 6.75
CA LEU A 142 -4.53 -6.85 6.54
C LEU A 142 -5.03 -5.53 5.95
N ASP A 143 -4.53 -4.42 6.47
CA ASP A 143 -4.83 -3.09 5.94
C ASP A 143 -4.32 -2.94 4.51
N HIS A 144 -3.12 -3.43 4.22
CA HIS A 144 -2.60 -3.48 2.86
C HIS A 144 -3.53 -4.27 1.92
N LEU A 145 -3.82 -5.52 2.24
CA LEU A 145 -4.67 -6.42 1.44
C LEU A 145 -6.05 -5.81 1.22
N HIS A 146 -6.62 -5.12 2.20
CA HIS A 146 -7.98 -4.59 2.09
C HIS A 146 -8.06 -3.27 1.31
N LYS A 147 -7.11 -2.36 1.55
CA LYS A 147 -7.22 -0.97 1.09
C LYS A 147 -6.37 -0.66 -0.14
N SER A 148 -5.16 -1.23 -0.20
CA SER A 148 -4.11 -0.74 -1.10
C SER A 148 -3.51 -1.80 -2.03
N CYS A 149 -3.72 -3.09 -1.77
CA CYS A 149 -3.09 -4.14 -2.56
C CYS A 149 -3.60 -4.14 -4.01
N PRO A 150 -2.72 -3.91 -5.01
CA PRO A 150 -3.13 -3.89 -6.41
C PRO A 150 -3.43 -5.31 -6.94
N LEU A 151 -2.86 -6.33 -6.30
CA LEU A 151 -3.08 -7.74 -6.64
C LEU A 151 -4.37 -8.31 -6.07
N LYS A 152 -5.14 -7.53 -5.28
CA LYS A 152 -6.43 -7.98 -4.79
C LYS A 152 -7.40 -8.10 -5.95
N LEU A 153 -7.87 -9.32 -6.16
CA LEU A 153 -8.99 -9.61 -7.03
C LEU A 153 -10.29 -9.14 -6.38
N LEU A 154 -11.12 -8.49 -7.18
CA LEU A 154 -12.44 -8.02 -6.80
C LEU A 154 -13.47 -8.69 -7.71
N ASP A 155 -14.57 -9.09 -7.09
CA ASP A 155 -15.77 -9.48 -7.82
C ASP A 155 -16.32 -8.28 -8.60
N CYS A 156 -16.83 -8.53 -9.81
CA CYS A 156 -17.61 -7.54 -10.53
C CYS A 156 -18.81 -7.08 -9.68
N TRP A 157 -19.13 -5.78 -9.73
CA TRP A 157 -20.28 -5.21 -9.01
C TRP A 157 -21.62 -5.85 -9.42
N PHE A 158 -21.68 -6.47 -10.59
CA PHE A 158 -22.84 -7.17 -11.11
C PHE A 158 -22.90 -8.66 -10.75
N LYS A 159 -22.04 -9.17 -9.86
CA LYS A 159 -22.07 -10.56 -9.39
C LYS A 159 -23.42 -11.01 -8.82
N PRO A 160 -24.16 -10.20 -8.04
CA PRO A 160 -25.51 -10.57 -7.59
C PRO A 160 -26.51 -10.84 -8.73
N PHE A 161 -26.25 -10.30 -9.93
CA PHE A 161 -27.09 -10.48 -11.13
C PHE A 161 -26.57 -11.59 -12.06
N GLY A 162 -25.45 -12.22 -11.74
CA GLY A 162 -24.89 -13.35 -12.47
C GLY A 162 -23.59 -13.08 -13.24
N CYS A 163 -22.98 -11.90 -13.10
CA CYS A 163 -21.64 -11.66 -13.65
C CYS A 163 -20.57 -12.33 -12.76
N ASN A 164 -19.99 -13.43 -13.23
CA ASN A 164 -18.96 -14.17 -12.48
C ASN A 164 -17.53 -13.65 -12.75
N HIS A 165 -17.39 -12.46 -13.35
CA HIS A 165 -16.08 -11.91 -13.63
C HIS A 165 -15.39 -11.44 -12.35
N VAL A 166 -14.11 -11.76 -12.24
CA VAL A 166 -13.24 -11.42 -11.13
C VAL A 166 -11.98 -10.82 -11.73
N CYS A 167 -11.63 -9.60 -11.35
CA CYS A 167 -10.49 -8.89 -11.92
C CYS A 167 -9.78 -8.03 -10.88
N PHE A 168 -8.60 -7.51 -11.22
CA PHE A 168 -7.88 -6.61 -10.32
C PHE A 168 -8.61 -5.28 -10.17
N LYS A 169 -8.40 -4.61 -9.02
CA LYS A 169 -8.98 -3.29 -8.76
C LYS A 169 -8.72 -2.26 -9.87
N GLN A 170 -7.57 -2.34 -10.53
CA GLN A 170 -7.19 -1.43 -11.63
C GLN A 170 -7.97 -1.72 -12.93
N GLU A 171 -8.24 -3.00 -13.20
CA GLU A 171 -8.94 -3.46 -14.41
C GLU A 171 -10.47 -3.41 -14.25
N LEU A 172 -10.97 -3.30 -13.01
CA LEU A 172 -12.40 -3.33 -12.71
C LEU A 172 -13.18 -2.24 -13.45
N ASN A 173 -12.67 -1.01 -13.51
CA ASN A 173 -13.34 0.07 -14.23
C ASN A 173 -13.42 -0.20 -15.74
N GLU A 174 -12.34 -0.70 -16.34
CA GLU A 174 -12.31 -1.06 -17.75
C GLU A 174 -13.29 -2.19 -18.05
N HIS A 175 -13.33 -3.23 -17.21
CA HIS A 175 -14.31 -4.30 -17.29
C HIS A 175 -15.74 -3.76 -17.21
N LEU A 176 -16.06 -2.92 -16.23
CA LEU A 176 -17.39 -2.34 -16.04
C LEU A 176 -17.85 -1.51 -17.25
N ILE A 177 -16.94 -0.71 -17.83
CA ILE A 177 -17.24 0.13 -18.98
C ILE A 177 -17.40 -0.71 -20.25
N SER A 178 -16.46 -1.61 -20.52
CA SER A 178 -16.48 -2.45 -21.73
C SER A 178 -17.64 -3.45 -21.76
N ASN A 179 -18.15 -3.86 -20.60
CA ASN A 179 -19.23 -4.85 -20.48
C ASN A 179 -20.56 -4.24 -20.03
N ILE A 180 -20.74 -2.91 -20.15
CA ILE A 180 -21.92 -2.23 -19.60
C ILE A 180 -23.23 -2.75 -20.20
N GLU A 181 -23.29 -3.02 -21.51
CA GLU A 181 -24.49 -3.57 -22.17
C GLU A 181 -24.84 -4.96 -21.64
N TYR A 182 -23.85 -5.84 -21.50
CA TYR A 182 -24.02 -7.15 -20.89
C TYR A 182 -24.53 -7.05 -19.45
N HIS A 183 -23.93 -6.16 -18.64
CA HIS A 183 -24.37 -5.91 -17.26
C HIS A 183 -25.81 -5.39 -17.20
N PHE A 184 -26.23 -4.51 -18.10
CA PHE A 184 -27.62 -4.06 -18.20
C PHE A 184 -28.57 -5.22 -18.49
N GLN A 185 -28.22 -6.13 -19.41
CA GLN A 185 -29.04 -7.30 -19.71
C GLN A 185 -29.22 -8.23 -18.51
N LEU A 186 -28.17 -8.42 -17.69
CA LEU A 186 -28.28 -9.19 -16.44
C LEU A 186 -29.28 -8.57 -15.48
N VAL A 187 -29.25 -7.24 -15.30
CA VAL A 187 -30.20 -6.52 -14.44
C VAL A 187 -31.63 -6.63 -14.98
N ILE A 188 -31.83 -6.44 -16.29
CA ILE A 188 -33.16 -6.58 -16.92
C ILE A 188 -33.72 -7.99 -16.69
N LYS A 189 -32.92 -9.03 -16.94
CA LYS A 189 -33.32 -10.43 -16.74
C LYS A 189 -33.66 -10.72 -15.28
N PHE A 190 -32.90 -10.15 -14.34
CA PHE A 190 -33.18 -10.26 -12.91
C PHE A 190 -34.52 -9.62 -12.53
N ILE A 191 -34.79 -8.40 -13.02
CA ILE A 191 -36.08 -7.71 -12.80
C ILE A 191 -37.24 -8.50 -13.40
N GLN A 192 -37.09 -9.01 -14.63
CA GLN A 192 -38.10 -9.87 -15.27
C GLN A 192 -38.41 -11.10 -14.42
N THR A 193 -37.38 -11.75 -13.87
CA THR A 193 -37.53 -12.91 -12.97
C THR A 193 -38.31 -12.54 -11.70
N ILE A 194 -38.08 -11.36 -11.13
CA ILE A 194 -38.84 -10.88 -9.96
C ILE A 194 -40.30 -10.61 -10.34
N ILE A 195 -40.54 -9.90 -11.44
CA ILE A 195 -41.88 -9.60 -11.96
C ILE A 195 -42.65 -10.91 -12.18
N GLU A 196 -42.07 -11.88 -12.89
CA GLU A 196 -42.69 -13.18 -13.11
C GLU A 196 -43.04 -13.87 -11.79
N LYS A 197 -42.16 -13.86 -10.79
CA LYS A 197 -42.45 -14.47 -9.48
C LYS A 197 -43.60 -13.76 -8.75
N LEU A 198 -43.62 -12.43 -8.76
CA LEU A 198 -44.66 -11.64 -8.08
C LEU A 198 -46.03 -11.76 -8.76
N PHE A 199 -46.08 -11.75 -10.10
CA PHE A 199 -47.33 -11.79 -10.85
C PHE A 199 -47.83 -13.21 -11.11
N LYS A 200 -46.96 -14.24 -11.11
CA LYS A 200 -47.40 -15.65 -11.19
C LYS A 200 -48.13 -16.13 -9.94
N SER A 201 -47.89 -15.50 -8.78
CA SER A 201 -48.71 -15.68 -7.57
C SER A 201 -50.05 -14.94 -7.61
N GLN A 202 -50.28 -14.07 -8.60
CA GLN A 202 -51.44 -13.18 -8.68
C GLN A 202 -52.29 -13.48 -9.94
N LYS A 203 -52.54 -14.77 -10.23
CA LYS A 203 -53.29 -15.20 -11.42
C LYS A 203 -54.77 -14.77 -11.47
N ASP A 204 -55.30 -14.12 -10.44
CA ASP A 204 -56.71 -13.67 -10.42
C ASP A 204 -56.93 -12.19 -10.72
N PHE A 205 -55.88 -11.40 -11.03
CA PHE A 205 -56.06 -9.98 -11.31
C PHE A 205 -55.77 -9.67 -12.79
N GLN A 206 -56.83 -9.38 -13.56
CA GLN A 206 -56.71 -8.98 -14.97
C GLN A 206 -55.99 -7.63 -15.09
N LEU A 207 -54.83 -7.65 -15.74
CA LEU A 207 -53.84 -6.59 -15.66
C LEU A 207 -53.47 -6.07 -17.07
N SER A 208 -54.45 -5.59 -17.83
CA SER A 208 -54.22 -5.11 -19.20
C SER A 208 -53.56 -3.72 -19.31
N ASN A 209 -53.35 -2.99 -18.20
CA ASN A 209 -52.82 -1.62 -18.22
C ASN A 209 -51.66 -1.32 -17.24
N PHE A 210 -51.15 -2.31 -16.50
CA PHE A 210 -50.17 -2.08 -15.43
C PHE A 210 -48.67 -2.19 -15.83
N PRO A 211 -48.24 -2.90 -16.90
CA PRO A 211 -46.82 -2.98 -17.24
C PRO A 211 -46.19 -1.62 -17.51
N MET A 212 -46.92 -0.71 -18.18
CA MET A 212 -46.46 0.65 -18.44
C MET A 212 -46.34 1.47 -17.16
N VAL A 213 -47.34 1.42 -16.26
CA VAL A 213 -47.33 2.20 -15.02
C VAL A 213 -46.22 1.73 -14.09
N PHE A 214 -45.99 0.41 -13.97
CA PHE A 214 -44.92 -0.13 -13.15
C PHE A 214 -43.54 0.17 -13.74
N PHE A 215 -43.37 0.07 -15.06
CA PHE A 215 -42.13 0.43 -15.74
C PHE A 215 -41.81 1.92 -15.59
N PHE A 216 -42.82 2.79 -15.72
CA PHE A 216 -42.64 4.22 -15.48
C PHE A 216 -42.30 4.52 -14.01
N ILE A 217 -43.04 3.97 -13.05
CA ILE A 217 -42.85 4.29 -11.62
C ILE A 217 -41.57 3.70 -11.05
N TYR A 218 -41.26 2.44 -11.36
CA TYR A 218 -40.17 1.74 -10.68
C TYR A 218 -38.85 1.73 -11.46
N ILE A 219 -38.87 2.00 -12.77
CA ILE A 219 -37.66 2.09 -13.58
C ILE A 219 -37.45 3.53 -14.05
N PHE A 220 -38.44 4.15 -14.68
CA PHE A 220 -38.23 5.48 -15.30
C PHE A 220 -38.02 6.59 -14.27
N PHE A 221 -38.82 6.66 -13.20
CA PHE A 221 -38.66 7.68 -12.14
C PHE A 221 -37.30 7.62 -11.42
N PRO A 222 -36.82 6.46 -10.93
CA PRO A 222 -35.50 6.41 -10.31
C PRO A 222 -34.38 6.69 -11.31
N PHE A 223 -34.49 6.28 -12.58
CA PHE A 223 -33.54 6.66 -13.62
C PHE A 223 -33.52 8.18 -13.86
N GLN A 224 -34.68 8.83 -13.97
CA GLN A 224 -34.78 10.29 -14.09
C GLN A 224 -34.18 11.02 -12.90
N MET A 225 -34.37 10.48 -11.69
CA MET A 225 -33.77 11.03 -10.48
C MET A 225 -32.24 10.89 -10.48
N ILE A 226 -31.72 9.74 -10.91
CA ILE A 226 -30.28 9.50 -11.07
C ILE A 226 -29.68 10.42 -12.15
N ILE A 227 -30.35 10.57 -13.30
CA ILE A 227 -29.91 11.49 -14.38
C ILE A 227 -29.85 12.94 -13.86
N SER A 228 -30.87 13.38 -13.12
CA SER A 228 -30.91 14.71 -12.51
C SER A 228 -29.75 14.94 -11.52
N GLU A 229 -29.44 13.94 -10.69
CA GLU A 229 -28.29 14.01 -9.78
C GLU A 229 -26.95 14.00 -10.51
N ILE A 230 -26.81 13.21 -11.58
CA ILE A 230 -25.61 13.23 -12.45
C ILE A 230 -25.44 14.62 -13.07
N ASP A 231 -26.51 15.26 -13.54
CA ASP A 231 -26.45 16.60 -14.11
C ASP A 231 -26.12 17.67 -13.07
N LYS A 232 -26.63 17.56 -11.85
CA LYS A 232 -26.25 18.45 -10.73
C LYS A 232 -24.77 18.29 -10.37
N LEU A 233 -24.29 17.04 -10.26
CA LEU A 233 -22.88 16.74 -10.01
C LEU A 233 -22.00 17.31 -11.13
N LYS A 234 -22.40 17.13 -12.39
CA LYS A 234 -21.69 17.68 -13.55
C LYS A 234 -21.59 19.20 -13.51
N LYS A 235 -22.68 19.91 -13.19
CA LYS A 235 -22.68 21.38 -13.04
C LYS A 235 -21.78 21.83 -11.89
N ASN A 236 -21.78 21.11 -10.77
CA ASN A 236 -20.92 21.41 -9.62
C ASN A 236 -19.44 21.16 -9.90
N THR A 237 -19.10 20.13 -10.67
CA THR A 237 -17.71 19.90 -11.09
C THR A 237 -17.26 20.99 -12.05
N GLN A 238 -18.12 21.38 -13.00
CA GLN A 238 -17.80 22.43 -13.97
C GLN A 238 -17.67 23.83 -13.33
N SER A 239 -18.44 24.13 -12.26
CA SER A 239 -18.26 25.37 -11.49
C SER A 239 -16.96 25.35 -10.67
N LYS A 240 -16.60 24.20 -10.09
CA LYS A 240 -15.32 24.01 -9.38
C LYS A 240 -14.11 24.10 -10.31
N ASP A 241 -14.20 23.59 -11.53
CA ASP A 241 -13.13 23.74 -12.53
C ASP A 241 -12.91 25.21 -12.91
N ASN A 242 -13.98 26.01 -12.97
CA ASN A 242 -13.89 27.46 -13.18
C ASN A 242 -13.31 28.18 -11.94
N GLU A 243 -13.64 27.75 -10.73
CA GLU A 243 -13.03 28.26 -9.50
C GLU A 243 -11.54 27.91 -9.39
N VAL A 244 -11.11 26.73 -9.83
CA VAL A 244 -9.68 26.31 -9.82
C VAL A 244 -8.87 27.01 -10.92
N GLN A 245 -9.49 27.39 -12.04
CA GLN A 245 -8.83 28.20 -13.07
C GLN A 245 -8.45 29.61 -12.58
N ILE A 246 -9.16 30.18 -11.59
CA ILE A 246 -8.91 31.53 -11.08
C ILE A 246 -7.58 31.61 -10.29
N PRO A 247 -7.30 30.75 -9.29
CA PRO A 247 -6.00 30.64 -8.64
C PRO A 247 -4.88 30.28 -9.60
N GLN A 248 -5.14 29.45 -10.62
CA GLN A 248 -4.11 29.01 -11.56
C GLN A 248 -3.59 30.14 -12.45
N LYS A 249 -4.44 31.13 -12.79
CA LYS A 249 -4.00 32.36 -13.47
C LYS A 249 -3.16 33.25 -12.57
N GLY A 250 -3.55 33.39 -11.29
CA GLY A 250 -2.77 34.13 -10.29
C GLY A 250 -1.38 33.53 -10.09
N LEU A 251 -1.31 32.20 -9.90
CA LEU A 251 -0.05 31.48 -9.72
C LEU A 251 0.87 31.60 -10.94
N LYS A 252 0.32 31.56 -12.17
CA LYS A 252 1.10 31.78 -13.40
C LYS A 252 1.67 33.19 -13.48
N GLN A 253 0.90 34.20 -13.08
CA GLN A 253 1.35 35.59 -13.09
C GLN A 253 2.46 35.83 -12.05
N GLU A 254 2.34 35.21 -10.89
CA GLU A 254 3.38 35.23 -9.85
C GLU A 254 4.66 34.49 -10.29
N LEU A 255 4.51 33.37 -11.02
CA LEU A 255 5.63 32.64 -11.62
C LEU A 255 6.39 33.49 -12.66
N ILE A 256 5.67 34.26 -13.49
CA ILE A 256 6.28 35.20 -14.45
C ILE A 256 7.05 36.29 -13.72
N LYS A 257 6.45 36.91 -12.68
CA LYS A 257 7.12 37.93 -11.88
C LYS A 257 8.40 37.41 -11.21
N ASN A 258 8.34 36.22 -10.62
CA ASN A 258 9.51 35.60 -10.00
C ASN A 258 10.60 35.28 -11.03
N HIS A 259 10.22 34.89 -12.26
CA HIS A 259 11.19 34.68 -13.32
C HIS A 259 11.92 35.97 -13.70
N GLU A 260 11.21 37.10 -13.80
CA GLU A 260 11.82 38.41 -14.08
C GLU A 260 12.79 38.84 -12.96
N GLU A 261 12.42 38.62 -11.69
CA GLU A 261 13.29 38.92 -10.55
C GLU A 261 14.57 38.05 -10.54
N ILE A 262 14.45 36.76 -10.89
CA ILE A 262 15.60 35.85 -11.06
C ILE A 262 16.51 36.32 -12.20
N GLU A 263 15.94 36.80 -13.31
CA GLU A 263 16.71 37.33 -14.45
C GLU A 263 17.54 38.55 -14.03
N VAL A 264 16.96 39.45 -13.23
CA VAL A 264 17.64 40.62 -12.66
C VAL A 264 18.76 40.19 -11.71
N MET A 265 18.50 39.22 -10.82
CA MET A 265 19.52 38.69 -9.92
C MET A 265 20.71 38.06 -10.65
N LYS A 266 20.46 37.30 -11.73
CA LYS A 266 21.53 36.72 -12.56
C LYS A 266 22.44 37.80 -13.16
N LYS A 267 21.87 38.91 -13.62
CA LYS A 267 22.65 40.05 -14.14
C LYS A 267 23.51 40.70 -13.05
N LEU A 268 22.98 40.82 -11.83
CA LEU A 268 23.73 41.37 -10.69
C LEU A 268 24.89 40.46 -10.25
N ILE A 269 24.68 39.14 -10.22
CA ILE A 269 25.73 38.17 -9.91
C ILE A 269 26.87 38.29 -10.93
N LYS A 270 26.55 38.36 -12.22
CA LYS A 270 27.56 38.52 -13.28
C LYS A 270 28.38 39.81 -13.11
N LEU A 271 27.74 40.92 -12.76
CA LEU A 271 28.43 42.18 -12.48
C LEU A 271 29.35 42.10 -11.25
N LEU A 272 28.94 41.36 -10.22
CA LEU A 272 29.76 41.11 -9.03
C LEU A 272 30.99 40.24 -9.35
N GLU A 273 30.82 39.21 -10.17
CA GLU A 273 31.93 38.36 -10.65
C GLU A 273 32.94 39.18 -11.47
N GLU A 274 32.46 40.05 -12.37
CA GLU A 274 33.32 40.96 -13.14
C GLU A 274 34.07 41.94 -12.23
N LYS A 275 33.43 42.50 -11.19
CA LYS A 275 34.11 43.36 -10.21
C LYS A 275 35.15 42.61 -9.38
N ASN A 276 34.85 41.39 -8.95
CA ASN A 276 35.78 40.58 -8.16
C ASN A 276 37.01 40.17 -8.96
N THR A 277 36.86 39.86 -10.25
CA THR A 277 38.00 39.56 -11.13
C THR A 277 38.90 40.79 -11.33
N ILE A 278 38.32 41.98 -11.51
CA ILE A 278 39.08 43.24 -11.57
C ILE A 278 39.85 43.49 -10.26
N ALA A 279 39.17 43.39 -9.11
CA ALA A 279 39.80 43.61 -7.80
C ALA A 279 40.93 42.61 -7.52
N THR A 280 40.76 41.34 -7.91
CA THR A 280 41.80 40.31 -7.78
C THR A 280 43.01 40.63 -8.66
N GLN A 281 42.78 41.11 -9.89
CA GLN A 281 43.86 41.52 -10.78
C GLN A 281 44.61 42.75 -10.25
N GLU A 282 43.92 43.70 -9.63
CA GLU A 282 44.54 44.85 -8.98
C GLU A 282 45.43 44.45 -7.80
N LEU A 283 44.98 43.52 -6.96
CA LEU A 283 45.78 42.97 -5.84
C LEU A 283 47.05 42.27 -6.34
N ILE A 284 46.93 41.40 -7.34
CA ILE A 284 48.08 40.72 -7.95
C ILE A 284 49.08 41.74 -8.54
N ASN A 285 48.57 42.81 -9.18
CA ASN A 285 49.43 43.85 -9.74
C ASN A 285 50.14 44.70 -8.65
N GLN A 286 49.56 44.81 -7.44
CA GLN A 286 50.19 45.47 -6.29
C GLN A 286 51.31 44.59 -5.69
N GLU A 287 51.05 43.29 -5.47
CA GLU A 287 52.06 42.36 -4.97
C GLU A 287 53.29 42.28 -5.90
N ASN A 288 53.08 42.24 -7.22
CA ASN A 288 54.17 42.25 -8.21
C ASN A 288 54.95 43.58 -8.27
N LYS A 289 54.42 44.68 -7.72
CA LYS A 289 55.15 45.94 -7.57
C LYS A 289 56.00 45.95 -6.30
N GLU A 290 55.55 45.31 -5.23
CA GLU A 290 56.30 45.19 -3.97
C GLU A 290 57.46 44.19 -4.07
N GLU A 291 57.34 43.12 -4.86
CA GLU A 291 58.47 42.19 -5.11
C GLU A 291 59.61 42.80 -5.95
N LYS A 292 59.37 43.85 -6.75
CA LYS A 292 60.42 44.53 -7.52
C LYS A 292 61.23 45.57 -6.73
N GLU A 293 60.86 45.86 -5.49
CA GLU A 293 61.64 46.73 -4.58
C GLU A 293 62.45 45.96 -3.53
N ASN A 294 62.34 44.62 -3.46
CA ASN A 294 62.96 43.82 -2.40
C ASN A 294 64.02 42.80 -2.87
N ASP A 295 64.65 43.05 -4.02
CA ASP A 295 65.86 42.34 -4.46
C ASP A 295 67.12 42.97 -3.85
N ASN A 296 67.19 43.11 -2.52
CA ASN A 296 68.50 43.27 -1.85
C ASN A 296 68.52 43.02 -0.33
N VAL A 297 68.08 41.87 0.21
CA VAL A 297 68.67 41.34 1.47
C VAL A 297 68.66 39.79 1.51
N TYR A 298 69.87 39.27 1.34
CA TYR A 298 70.52 38.08 1.91
C TYR A 298 69.82 37.26 3.02
N PHE A 299 69.59 35.97 2.71
CA PHE A 299 69.65 34.73 3.52
C PHE A 299 69.01 34.63 4.92
N SER A 300 68.13 33.63 5.09
CA SER A 300 68.39 32.45 5.95
C SER A 300 67.29 31.37 5.82
N PRO A 301 67.64 30.06 5.75
CA PRO A 301 66.68 28.97 5.60
C PRO A 301 66.24 28.45 6.97
N PHE A 302 64.94 28.36 7.27
CA PHE A 302 64.35 27.39 8.20
C PHE A 302 62.84 27.68 8.39
N ARG A 303 61.98 26.80 7.89
CA ARG A 303 60.90 26.14 8.67
C ARG A 303 60.00 25.33 7.73
N GLN A 304 60.11 24.02 7.86
CA GLN A 304 59.09 23.07 7.43
C GLN A 304 57.76 23.43 8.08
N PHE A 305 56.75 23.74 7.27
CA PHE A 305 55.36 23.72 7.73
C PHE A 305 54.69 22.45 7.21
N SER A 306 54.21 21.68 8.17
CA SER A 306 53.47 20.44 8.06
C SER A 306 52.25 20.58 7.14
N THR A 307 52.08 19.61 6.25
CA THR A 307 50.80 19.29 5.60
C THR A 307 49.72 19.07 6.65
N ILE A 308 48.76 19.99 6.72
CA ILE A 308 47.53 19.82 7.50
C ILE A 308 46.64 18.84 6.72
N SER A 309 46.48 17.65 7.27
CA SER A 309 45.48 16.67 6.83
C SER A 309 44.08 17.16 7.21
N PHE A 310 43.14 17.07 6.26
CA PHE A 310 41.77 17.56 6.37
C PHE A 310 40.77 16.47 6.82
N ASP A 311 41.20 15.47 7.59
CA ASP A 311 40.34 14.40 8.11
C ASP A 311 39.86 14.66 9.55
N SER A 312 39.07 15.73 9.75
CA SER A 312 38.37 15.95 11.01
C SER A 312 37.01 16.63 10.82
N PHE A 313 36.11 15.92 10.15
CA PHE A 313 34.66 16.12 10.29
C PHE A 313 34.00 14.80 10.68
N GLN A 314 34.16 14.41 11.94
CA GLN A 314 33.23 13.49 12.61
C GLN A 314 32.87 14.05 13.98
N SER A 315 31.59 13.92 14.34
CA SER A 315 30.95 14.24 15.63
C SER A 315 30.41 15.66 15.82
N SER A 316 29.31 15.99 15.14
CA SER A 316 28.27 16.84 15.74
C SER A 316 27.24 15.96 16.45
N LYS A 317 27.42 15.78 17.76
CA LYS A 317 26.37 15.29 18.68
C LYS A 317 25.15 16.20 18.57
N LEU A 318 24.04 15.65 18.09
CA LEU A 318 22.73 16.26 18.19
C LEU A 318 22.33 16.37 19.67
N ILE A 319 22.17 17.61 20.11
CA ILE A 319 21.60 17.99 21.41
C ILE A 319 20.09 17.77 21.31
N ASN A 320 19.59 16.74 22.00
CA ASN A 320 18.17 16.56 22.27
C ASN A 320 17.83 17.28 23.58
N THR A 321 17.19 18.45 23.49
CA THR A 321 16.35 18.99 24.58
C THR A 321 15.35 19.99 24.01
N PHE A 322 14.11 19.53 23.80
CA PHE A 322 12.94 20.40 23.88
C PHE A 322 12.01 19.82 24.94
N THR A 323 12.09 20.38 26.13
CA THR A 323 11.05 20.32 27.16
C THR A 323 9.93 21.27 26.75
N GLY A 324 8.80 20.72 26.32
CA GLY A 324 7.56 21.47 26.13
C GLY A 324 6.89 21.69 27.48
N HIS A 325 6.70 22.96 27.83
CA HIS A 325 5.89 23.39 28.96
C HIS A 325 4.40 23.27 28.62
N THR A 326 3.64 22.74 29.56
CA THR A 326 2.20 22.95 29.73
C THR A 326 1.93 24.38 30.17
N ASP A 327 0.89 25.00 29.60
CA ASP A 327 -0.19 25.73 30.28
C ASP A 327 -0.77 26.82 29.36
N ILE A 328 -2.00 26.58 28.89
CA ILE A 328 -3.22 27.39 29.07
C ILE A 328 -4.39 26.65 28.40
#